data_AF-A0A9Q1JMF9-F1
#
_entry.id   AF-A0A9Q1JMF9-F1
#
_cell.length_a   1.000
_cell.length_b   1.000
_cell.length_c   1.000
_cell.angle_alpha   90.00
_cell.angle_beta   90.00
_cell.angle_gamma   90.00
#
_symmetry.space_group_name_H-M   'P 1'
#
loop_
_entity.id
_entity.type
_entity.pdbx_description
1 polymer ?
#
loop_
_entity_poly.entity_id
_entity_poly.type
_entity_poly.pdbx_seq_one_letter_code
_entity_poly.pdbx_strand_id
1 'polypeptide(L)'
;MKLIEPFTERDIREAILAISSIKSSGPDDTYARALGGIIYQSKMSTGIGGKYASRIREVWEEIWQWLNIYPKHNGQEWLQMLQNIKAPQHMKRIFYTAFTATIYHIWEARNNLIFKEKTLDKRKLTKAVKEDVIQRTLYRAKENTRYYRYIDGLLGVI
;
A
#
# COMPACT_ATOMS: atom_id res chain seq x y z
N MET A 1 -17.12 17.90 -7.59
CA MET A 1 -15.97 17.11 -7.08
C MET A 1 -16.55 15.87 -6.40
N LYS A 2 -16.52 14.70 -7.06
CA LYS A 2 -17.05 13.45 -6.47
C LYS A 2 -16.07 13.00 -5.39
N LEU A 3 -16.53 12.93 -4.14
CA LEU A 3 -15.77 12.30 -3.06
C LEU A 3 -15.63 10.82 -3.44
N ILE A 4 -14.39 10.37 -3.60
CA ILE A 4 -14.07 8.96 -3.80
C ILE A 4 -14.55 8.25 -2.53
N GLU A 5 -15.48 7.30 -2.68
CA GLU A 5 -16.00 6.55 -1.53
C GLU A 5 -14.85 5.78 -0.87
N PRO A 6 -14.78 5.76 0.48
CA PRO A 6 -13.73 5.02 1.17
C PRO A 6 -13.85 3.53 0.82
N PHE A 7 -12.72 2.91 0.48
CA PHE A 7 -12.67 1.46 0.25
C PHE A 7 -13.25 0.72 1.45
N THR A 8 -14.30 -0.05 1.17
CA THR A 8 -15.00 -0.88 2.13
C THR A 8 -14.17 -2.12 2.47
N GLU A 9 -14.50 -2.78 3.58
CA GLU A 9 -13.91 -4.08 3.91
C GLU A 9 -14.12 -5.09 2.77
N ARG A 10 -15.23 -4.96 2.04
CA ARG A 10 -15.52 -5.73 0.83
C ARG A 10 -14.57 -5.39 -0.31
N ASP A 11 -14.28 -4.12 -0.58
CA ASP A 11 -13.35 -3.74 -1.67
C ASP A 11 -11.93 -4.22 -1.40
N ILE A 12 -11.51 -4.19 -0.12
CA ILE A 12 -10.24 -4.77 0.32
C ILE A 12 -10.28 -6.29 0.13
N ARG A 13 -11.37 -6.97 0.49
CA ARG A 13 -11.55 -8.41 0.32
C ARG A 13 -11.59 -8.81 -1.15
N GLU A 14 -12.26 -8.05 -2.02
CA GLU A 14 -12.34 -8.29 -3.46
C GLU A 14 -11.00 -8.02 -4.16
N ALA A 15 -10.26 -6.98 -3.75
CA ALA A 15 -8.88 -6.77 -4.21
C ALA A 15 -7.96 -7.94 -3.82
N ILE A 16 -8.14 -8.48 -2.59
CA ILE A 16 -7.45 -9.68 -2.11
C ILE A 16 -7.89 -10.94 -2.89
N LEU A 17 -9.17 -11.07 -3.21
CA LEU A 17 -9.71 -12.19 -3.99
C LEU A 17 -9.26 -12.15 -5.46
N ALA A 18 -9.12 -10.96 -6.06
CA ALA A 18 -8.57 -10.77 -7.40
C ALA A 18 -7.08 -11.14 -7.49
N ILE A 19 -6.35 -11.09 -6.37
CA ILE A 19 -4.99 -11.64 -6.25
C ILE A 19 -5.03 -13.17 -6.13
N SER A 20 -6.11 -13.72 -5.57
CA SER A 20 -6.31 -15.16 -5.30
C SER A 20 -6.81 -16.00 -6.48
N SER A 21 -7.17 -15.42 -7.64
CA SER A 21 -7.49 -16.19 -8.85
C SER A 21 -6.29 -16.92 -9.46
N ILE A 22 -5.11 -16.73 -8.88
CA ILE A 22 -3.93 -17.59 -9.05
C ILE A 22 -4.12 -18.78 -8.10
N LYS A 23 -4.68 -19.88 -8.61
CA LYS A 23 -5.05 -21.10 -7.87
C LYS A 23 -4.05 -21.48 -6.76
N SER A 24 -4.50 -21.52 -5.50
CA SER A 24 -4.37 -22.72 -4.66
C SER A 24 -5.22 -22.67 -3.39
N SER A 25 -5.45 -23.88 -2.88
CA SER A 25 -6.39 -24.35 -1.86
C SER A 25 -5.91 -24.22 -0.41
N GLY A 26 -6.76 -23.72 0.48
CA GLY A 26 -6.70 -23.95 1.94
C GLY A 26 -6.69 -22.70 2.85
N PRO A 27 -7.18 -22.79 4.11
CA PRO A 27 -7.90 -21.68 4.76
C PRO A 27 -7.10 -20.72 5.67
N ASP A 28 -5.89 -21.04 6.14
CA ASP A 28 -5.32 -20.32 7.31
C ASP A 28 -4.00 -19.56 7.09
N ASP A 29 -3.53 -19.38 5.84
CA ASP A 29 -2.22 -18.75 5.56
C ASP A 29 -2.25 -17.73 4.39
N THR A 30 -3.46 -17.35 4.00
CA THR A 30 -3.78 -16.87 2.64
C THR A 30 -3.40 -15.41 2.42
N TYR A 31 -3.47 -14.56 3.46
CA TYR A 31 -3.15 -13.13 3.35
C TYR A 31 -1.64 -12.88 3.18
N ALA A 32 -0.80 -13.60 3.93
CA ALA A 32 0.65 -13.40 3.90
C ALA A 32 1.29 -13.91 2.62
N ARG A 33 0.77 -14.99 2.03
CA ARG A 33 1.26 -15.53 0.76
C ARG A 33 0.78 -14.76 -0.46
N ALA A 34 -0.45 -14.23 -0.47
CA ALA A 34 -0.95 -13.40 -1.57
C ALA A 34 -0.14 -12.10 -1.72
N LEU A 35 0.20 -11.47 -0.60
CA LEU A 35 1.00 -10.25 -0.55
C LEU A 35 2.50 -10.52 -0.77
N GLY A 36 3.00 -11.64 -0.22
CA GLY A 36 4.30 -12.19 -0.59
C GLY A 36 4.39 -12.45 -2.09
N GLY A 37 3.32 -12.92 -2.74
CA GLY A 37 3.23 -13.19 -4.17
C GLY A 37 3.35 -11.96 -5.06
N ILE A 38 2.82 -10.80 -4.64
CA ILE A 38 3.02 -9.53 -5.39
C ILE A 38 4.49 -9.12 -5.38
N ILE A 39 5.18 -9.29 -4.24
CA ILE A 39 6.62 -9.00 -4.12
C ILE A 39 7.47 -10.10 -4.77
N TYR A 40 7.02 -11.36 -4.75
CA TYR A 40 7.73 -12.50 -5.35
C TYR A 40 7.60 -12.53 -6.88
N GLN A 41 6.47 -12.09 -7.45
CA GLN A 41 6.32 -11.91 -8.90
C GLN A 41 7.24 -10.81 -9.44
N SER A 42 7.63 -9.84 -8.62
CA SER A 42 8.67 -8.87 -8.97
C SER A 42 10.07 -9.50 -9.16
N LYS A 43 10.32 -10.70 -8.63
CA LYS A 43 11.57 -11.44 -8.78
C LYS A 43 11.61 -12.34 -10.02
N MET A 44 10.50 -12.56 -10.74
CA MET A 44 10.41 -13.62 -11.77
C MET A 44 10.36 -13.16 -13.25
N SER A 45 10.66 -11.90 -13.60
CA SER A 45 10.85 -11.54 -15.03
C SER A 45 12.26 -11.03 -15.33
N THR A 46 13.13 -11.97 -15.71
CA THR A 46 14.45 -11.73 -16.29
C THR A 46 14.31 -10.91 -17.58
N GLY A 47 14.67 -9.63 -17.53
CA GLY A 47 14.74 -8.70 -18.67
C GLY A 47 14.19 -7.31 -18.36
N ILE A 48 12.88 -7.22 -18.06
CA ILE A 48 12.16 -5.96 -17.76
C ILE A 48 11.86 -5.83 -16.25
N GLY A 49 11.84 -6.95 -15.52
CA GLY A 49 11.48 -6.99 -14.09
C GLY A 49 12.45 -6.27 -13.16
N GLY A 50 13.75 -6.23 -13.49
CA GLY A 50 14.76 -5.62 -12.61
C GLY A 50 14.56 -4.11 -12.38
N LYS A 51 14.30 -3.35 -13.44
CA LYS A 51 14.04 -1.89 -13.34
C LYS A 51 12.70 -1.60 -12.68
N TYR A 52 11.68 -2.41 -12.98
CA TYR A 52 10.35 -2.26 -12.38
C TYR A 52 10.38 -2.57 -10.87
N ALA A 53 11.06 -3.66 -10.48
CA ALA A 53 11.29 -4.04 -9.10
C ALA A 53 12.04 -2.97 -8.30
N SER A 54 13.11 -2.40 -8.87
CA SER A 54 13.85 -1.30 -8.26
C SER A 54 12.96 -0.10 -7.99
N ARG A 55 12.14 0.32 -8.98
CA ARG A 55 11.23 1.46 -8.82
C ARG A 55 10.16 1.21 -7.76
N ILE A 56 9.58 0.02 -7.71
CA ILE A 56 8.60 -0.34 -6.66
C ILE A 56 9.26 -0.29 -5.29
N ARG A 57 10.47 -0.82 -5.16
CA ARG A 57 11.23 -0.78 -3.91
C ARG A 57 11.46 0.66 -3.45
N GLU A 58 11.87 1.54 -4.35
CA GLU A 58 12.06 2.96 -4.05
C GLU A 58 10.76 3.65 -3.61
N VAL A 59 9.60 3.29 -4.20
CA VAL A 59 8.29 3.79 -3.73
C VAL A 59 8.04 3.36 -2.29
N TRP A 60 8.24 2.08 -1.97
CA TRP A 60 8.07 1.59 -0.61
C TRP A 60 8.99 2.31 0.38
N GLU A 61 10.28 2.44 0.05
CA GLU A 61 11.26 3.15 0.87
C GLU A 61 10.82 4.61 1.13
N GLU A 62 10.33 5.32 0.11
CA GLU A 62 9.84 6.69 0.25
C GLU A 62 8.57 6.78 1.11
N ILE A 63 7.64 5.83 0.98
CA ILE A 63 6.43 5.76 1.81
C ILE A 63 6.80 5.45 3.27
N TRP A 64 7.77 4.58 3.52
CA TRP A 64 8.23 4.26 4.86
C TRP A 64 8.92 5.44 5.52
N GLN A 65 9.82 6.11 4.79
CA GLN A 65 10.47 7.32 5.26
C GLN A 65 9.44 8.40 5.60
N TRP A 66 8.43 8.61 4.74
CA TRP A 66 7.36 9.57 4.97
C TRP A 66 6.53 9.26 6.23
N LEU A 67 6.27 7.98 6.50
CA LEU A 67 5.55 7.55 7.71
C LEU A 67 6.45 7.48 8.96
N ASN A 68 7.74 7.81 8.83
CA ASN A 68 8.76 7.63 9.86
C ASN A 68 8.81 6.19 10.42
N ILE A 69 8.67 5.20 9.53
CA ILE A 69 8.80 3.79 9.86
C ILE A 69 10.10 3.28 9.23
N TYR A 70 10.95 2.66 10.04
CA TYR A 70 12.16 2.01 9.55
C TYR A 70 11.97 0.49 9.63
N PRO A 71 11.41 -0.15 8.59
CA PRO A 71 11.32 -1.60 8.58
C PRO A 71 12.74 -2.18 8.59
N LYS A 72 13.09 -2.89 9.66
CA LYS A 72 14.37 -3.62 9.77
C LYS A 72 14.40 -4.90 8.91
N HIS A 73 13.33 -5.16 8.16
CA HIS A 73 12.88 -6.50 7.84
C HIS A 73 12.43 -6.63 6.38
N ASN A 74 12.59 -7.82 5.84
CA ASN A 74 12.33 -8.15 4.43
C ASN A 74 10.81 -8.22 4.13
N GLY A 75 10.41 -8.20 2.86
CA GLY A 75 9.01 -8.02 2.42
C GLY A 75 7.98 -9.09 2.83
N GLN A 76 8.31 -10.11 3.60
CA GLN A 76 7.33 -11.03 4.22
C GLN A 76 7.03 -10.67 5.68
N GLU A 77 7.97 -10.02 6.36
CA GLU A 77 7.91 -9.71 7.78
C GLU A 77 7.08 -8.45 8.07
N TRP A 78 6.68 -7.67 7.06
CA TRP A 78 5.94 -6.42 7.27
C TRP A 78 4.49 -6.63 7.75
N LEU A 79 3.82 -7.72 7.38
CA LEU A 79 2.48 -8.03 7.91
C LEU A 79 2.55 -8.29 9.41
N GLN A 80 3.52 -9.13 9.79
CA GLN A 80 3.80 -9.41 11.19
C GLN A 80 4.21 -8.13 11.91
N MET A 81 5.01 -7.26 11.28
CA MET A 81 5.33 -5.94 11.80
C MET A 81 4.05 -5.12 12.05
N LEU A 82 3.15 -4.96 11.08
CA LEU A 82 1.91 -4.20 11.25
C LEU A 82 1.02 -4.75 12.37
N GLN A 83 0.95 -6.07 12.52
CA GLN A 83 0.23 -6.73 13.61
C GLN A 83 0.89 -6.43 14.97
N ASN A 84 2.22 -6.54 15.03
CA ASN A 84 3.01 -6.44 16.26
C ASN A 84 3.40 -5.00 16.64
N ILE A 85 3.16 -4.00 15.79
CA ILE A 85 3.46 -2.60 16.08
C ILE A 85 2.76 -2.19 17.38
N LYS A 86 3.54 -1.69 18.33
CA LYS A 86 3.03 -1.06 19.56
C LYS A 86 2.70 0.40 19.26
N ALA A 87 1.57 0.65 18.62
CA ALA A 87 1.08 1.99 18.32
C ALA A 87 -0.42 2.11 18.66
N PRO A 88 -0.93 3.34 18.91
CA PRO A 88 -2.35 3.59 19.06
C PRO A 88 -3.16 3.07 17.86
N GLN A 89 -4.40 2.63 18.10
CA GLN A 89 -5.25 2.03 17.06
C GLN A 89 -5.43 2.95 15.84
N HIS A 90 -5.51 4.27 16.04
CA HIS A 90 -5.62 5.25 14.97
C HIS A 90 -4.37 5.26 14.06
N MET A 91 -3.18 5.20 14.65
CA MET A 91 -1.91 5.13 13.93
C MET A 91 -1.78 3.81 13.16
N LYS A 92 -2.16 2.68 13.76
CA LYS A 92 -2.23 1.39 13.05
C LYS A 92 -3.12 1.48 11.82
N ARG A 93 -4.30 2.11 11.93
CA ARG A 93 -5.21 2.31 10.80
C ARG A 93 -4.61 3.19 9.70
N ILE A 94 -3.84 4.22 10.05
CA ILE A 94 -3.10 5.02 9.07
C ILE A 94 -2.07 4.15 8.34
N PHE A 95 -1.33 3.29 9.05
CA PHE A 95 -0.39 2.37 8.42
C PHE A 95 -1.06 1.37 7.48
N TYR A 96 -2.19 0.77 7.88
CA TYR A 96 -2.98 -0.07 6.98
C TYR A 96 -3.49 0.70 5.76
N THR A 97 -3.90 1.96 5.95
CA THR A 97 -4.35 2.82 4.85
C THR A 97 -3.21 3.09 3.86
N ALA A 98 -2.02 3.44 4.35
CA ALA A 98 -0.85 3.63 3.50
C ALA A 98 -0.43 2.37 2.78
N PHE A 99 -0.46 1.24 3.47
CA PHE A 99 -0.12 -0.04 2.88
C PHE A 99 -1.07 -0.43 1.74
N THR A 100 -2.38 -0.35 1.99
CA THR A 100 -3.41 -0.67 0.99
C THR A 100 -3.38 0.28 -0.21
N ALA A 101 -3.23 1.59 0.02
CA ALA A 101 -3.06 2.58 -1.05
C ALA A 101 -1.82 2.30 -1.91
N THR A 102 -0.70 1.94 -1.28
CA THR A 102 0.54 1.62 -2.00
C THR A 102 0.36 0.42 -2.93
N ILE A 103 -0.27 -0.66 -2.44
CA ILE A 103 -0.57 -1.84 -3.27
C ILE A 103 -1.50 -1.49 -4.42
N TYR A 104 -2.59 -0.78 -4.12
CA TYR A 104 -3.57 -0.41 -5.13
C TYR A 104 -2.91 0.35 -6.29
N HIS A 105 -2.11 1.37 -5.99
CA HIS A 105 -1.47 2.17 -7.02
C HIS A 105 -0.31 1.44 -7.72
N ILE A 106 0.40 0.52 -7.06
CA ILE A 106 1.38 -0.36 -7.74
C ILE A 106 0.67 -1.28 -8.75
N TRP A 107 -0.44 -1.89 -8.35
CA TRP A 107 -1.26 -2.74 -9.21
C TRP A 107 -1.83 -1.93 -10.39
N GLU A 108 -2.35 -0.74 -10.13
CA GLU A 108 -2.83 0.18 -11.16
C GLU A 108 -1.72 0.58 -12.14
N ALA A 109 -0.54 0.93 -11.63
CA ALA A 109 0.62 1.27 -12.45
C ALA A 109 1.08 0.09 -13.32
N ARG A 110 1.07 -1.13 -12.77
CA ARG A 110 1.34 -2.36 -13.53
C ARG A 110 0.36 -2.53 -14.69
N ASN A 111 -0.93 -2.38 -14.43
CA ASN A 111 -1.96 -2.52 -15.45
C ASN A 111 -1.84 -1.43 -16.53
N ASN A 112 -1.56 -0.19 -16.13
CA ASN A 112 -1.31 0.90 -17.09
C ASN A 112 -0.06 0.63 -17.95
N LEU A 113 0.97 -0.01 -17.42
CA LEU A 113 2.14 -0.41 -18.19
C LEU A 113 1.79 -1.52 -19.20
N ILE A 114 1.08 -2.57 -18.78
CA ILE A 114 0.74 -3.73 -19.62
C ILE A 114 -0.26 -3.34 -20.72
N PHE A 115 -1.32 -2.60 -20.38
CA PHE A 115 -2.45 -2.37 -21.28
C PHE A 115 -2.43 -1.02 -22.00
N LYS A 116 -1.62 -0.06 -21.54
CA LYS A 116 -1.58 1.30 -22.11
C LYS A 116 -0.17 1.75 -22.48
N GLU A 117 0.84 0.88 -22.34
CA GLU A 117 2.26 1.17 -22.58
C GLU A 117 2.78 2.41 -21.83
N LYS A 118 2.12 2.79 -20.72
CA LYS A 118 2.49 3.96 -19.93
C LYS A 118 3.61 3.61 -18.97
N THR A 119 4.66 4.43 -18.97
CA THR A 119 5.80 4.24 -18.08
C THR A 119 5.44 4.59 -16.63
N LEU A 120 6.00 3.81 -15.70
CA LEU A 120 5.86 4.05 -14.26
C LEU A 120 6.76 5.22 -13.85
N ASP A 121 6.18 6.36 -13.52
CA ASP A 121 6.87 7.47 -12.90
C ASP A 121 6.78 7.33 -11.38
N LYS A 122 7.93 7.09 -10.73
CA LYS A 122 8.04 6.92 -9.28
C LYS A 122 7.43 8.11 -8.54
N ARG A 123 7.74 9.34 -8.94
CA ARG A 123 7.30 10.54 -8.22
C ARG A 123 5.80 10.70 -8.26
N LYS A 124 5.20 10.44 -9.43
CA LYS A 124 3.74 10.46 -9.60
C LYS A 124 3.08 9.36 -8.78
N LEU A 125 3.66 8.16 -8.77
CA LEU A 125 3.15 7.03 -8.00
C LEU A 125 3.20 7.31 -6.49
N THR A 126 4.35 7.73 -5.95
CA THR A 126 4.46 8.07 -4.53
C THR A 126 3.52 9.21 -4.15
N LYS A 127 3.40 10.24 -5.00
CA LYS A 127 2.46 11.35 -4.78
C LYS A 127 1.02 10.85 -4.69
N ALA A 128 0.57 10.01 -5.63
CA ALA A 128 -0.77 9.46 -5.63
C ALA A 128 -1.06 8.66 -4.35
N VAL A 129 -0.11 7.83 -3.90
CA VAL A 129 -0.23 7.10 -2.63
C VAL A 129 -0.37 8.06 -1.45
N LYS A 130 0.50 9.08 -1.34
CA LYS A 130 0.43 10.06 -0.24
C LYS A 130 -0.90 10.80 -0.23
N GLU A 131 -1.36 11.26 -1.38
CA GLU A 131 -2.64 11.96 -1.54
C GLU A 131 -3.83 11.08 -1.12
N ASP A 132 -3.88 9.82 -1.56
CA ASP A 132 -4.94 8.88 -1.19
C ASP A 132 -4.96 8.60 0.33
N VAL A 133 -3.79 8.41 0.94
CA VAL A 133 -3.68 8.22 2.39
C VAL A 133 -4.14 9.44 3.16
N ILE A 134 -3.74 10.64 2.74
CA ILE A 134 -4.15 11.91 3.36
C ILE A 134 -5.66 12.07 3.24
N GLN A 135 -6.24 11.86 2.06
CA GLN A 135 -7.68 11.98 1.81
C GLN A 135 -8.49 11.01 2.67
N ARG A 136 -8.09 9.73 2.73
CA ARG A 136 -8.75 8.72 3.57
C ARG A 136 -8.60 9.03 5.06
N THR A 137 -7.47 9.58 5.48
CA THR A 137 -7.25 9.99 6.88
C THR A 137 -8.10 11.21 7.24
N LEU A 138 -8.17 12.21 6.37
CA LEU A 138 -9.03 13.39 6.52
C LEU A 138 -10.50 13.00 6.58
N TYR A 139 -10.93 12.07 5.73
CA TYR A 139 -12.30 11.54 5.78
C TYR A 139 -12.61 10.95 7.17
N ARG A 140 -11.72 10.12 7.71
CA ARG A 140 -11.87 9.55 9.07
C ARG A 140 -11.79 10.60 10.17
N ALA A 141 -11.05 11.69 9.95
CA ALA A 141 -10.96 12.78 10.92
C ALA A 141 -12.29 13.53 11.11
N LYS A 142 -13.15 13.54 10.09
CA LYS A 142 -14.52 14.09 10.20
C LYS A 142 -15.36 13.34 11.23
N GLU A 143 -15.16 12.02 11.35
CA GLU A 143 -15.90 11.16 12.28
C GLU A 143 -15.19 11.04 13.64
N ASN A 144 -13.87 11.23 13.67
CA ASN A 144 -13.07 11.08 14.88
C ASN A 144 -11.90 12.07 14.91
N THR A 145 -12.01 13.08 15.77
CA THR A 145 -11.05 14.18 15.86
C THR A 145 -9.63 13.74 16.29
N ARG A 146 -9.46 12.52 16.82
CA ARG A 146 -8.14 11.97 17.16
C ARG A 146 -7.23 11.82 15.95
N TYR A 147 -7.78 11.74 14.73
CA TYR A 147 -7.00 11.68 13.50
C TYR A 147 -6.30 13.01 13.14
N TYR A 148 -6.82 14.17 13.57
CA TYR A 148 -6.21 15.47 13.28
C TYR A 148 -4.76 15.57 13.78
N ARG A 149 -4.46 14.98 14.94
CA ARG A 149 -3.10 14.96 15.50
C ARG A 149 -2.07 14.25 14.61
N TYR A 150 -2.53 13.38 13.70
CA TYR A 150 -1.63 12.67 12.78
C TYR A 150 -1.60 13.32 11.40
N ILE A 151 -2.57 14.17 11.06
CA ILE A 151 -2.66 14.84 9.75
C ILE A 151 -1.50 15.81 9.56
N ASP A 152 -1.14 16.58 10.58
CA ASP A 152 -0.04 17.55 10.50
C ASP A 152 1.29 16.86 10.15
N GLY A 153 1.52 15.67 10.73
CA GLY A 153 2.68 14.83 10.39
C GLY A 153 2.63 14.26 8.98
N LEU A 154 1.45 13.87 8.48
CA LEU A 154 1.29 13.39 7.11
C LEU A 154 1.48 14.50 6.06
N LEU A 155 1.06 15.72 6.39
CA LEU A 155 1.22 16.90 5.51
C LEU A 155 2.65 17.46 5.53
N GLY A 156 3.49 17.03 6.48
CA GLY A 156 4.85 17.57 6.65
C GLY A 156 4.85 19.00 7.18
N VAL A 157 3.83 19.39 7.96
CA VAL A 157 3.66 20.74 8.53
C VAL A 157 4.21 20.81 9.97
N ILE A 158 5.20 19.97 10.30
CA ILE A 158 5.84 19.95 11.64
C ILE A 158 7.19 20.65 11.57
#